data_AF-A0A3D2B315-F1
#
_entry.id   AF-A0A3D2B315-F1
#
_cell.length_a   1.000
_cell.length_b   1.000
_cell.length_c   1.000
_cell.angle_alpha   90.00
_cell.angle_beta   90.00
_cell.angle_gamma   90.00
#
_symmetry.space_group_name_H-M   'P 1'
#
loop_
_entity.id
_entity.type
_entity.pdbx_description
1 polymer ?
#
loop_
_entity_poly.entity_id
_entity_poly.type
_entity_poly.pdbx_seq_one_letter_code
_entity_poly.pdbx_strand_id
1 'polypeptide(L)'
;MLTRQRKQLILEKLNTEGEVLSKTLSIEFQVSEDTIRRDLRELAAEGRLQRVHGGALPASKAVSSFAERSHLGIDAKKRVAQKGVELISPGQVVMIDGGTTTTELVRCLPTDLSFTAVTHSPGIALALVDHPRVEVILIGGRLFRHSIVTVGAAAIEGIERIHADLFFMGVTGIHPEAGLTTGDYEEACIKRAFSGRAAETVVLASPEKINTASPFLIGELSLINTVVVEPDTDSRWVEAVVGQGVSVVKA
;
A
#
# COMPACT_ATOMS: atom_id res chain seq x y z
N MET A 1 -28.28 -10.29 22.41
CA MET A 1 -28.27 -10.07 20.94
C MET A 1 -27.79 -11.32 20.21
N LEU A 2 -28.43 -11.70 19.09
CA LEU A 2 -28.01 -12.84 18.27
C LEU A 2 -26.67 -12.57 17.57
N THR A 3 -25.83 -13.59 17.40
CA THR A 3 -24.51 -13.46 16.76
C THR A 3 -24.56 -12.86 15.37
N ARG A 4 -25.51 -13.29 14.52
CA ARG A 4 -25.69 -12.76 13.16
C ARG A 4 -25.99 -11.26 13.16
N GLN A 5 -26.88 -10.82 14.05
CA GLN A 5 -27.25 -9.41 14.17
C GLN A 5 -26.06 -8.58 14.67
N ARG A 6 -25.32 -9.08 15.66
CA ARG A 6 -24.11 -8.43 16.17
C ARG A 6 -23.05 -8.23 15.09
N LYS A 7 -22.74 -9.29 14.33
CA LYS A 7 -21.80 -9.23 13.20
C LYS A 7 -22.22 -8.20 12.15
N GLN A 8 -23.51 -8.12 11.85
CA GLN A 8 -24.03 -7.13 10.91
C GLN A 8 -23.84 -5.70 11.41
N LEU A 9 -24.16 -5.43 12.69
CA LEU A 9 -23.93 -4.12 13.31
C LEU A 9 -22.45 -3.73 13.36
N ILE A 10 -21.55 -4.69 13.61
CA ILE A 10 -20.10 -4.47 13.56
C ILE A 10 -19.69 -3.97 12.16
N LEU A 11 -20.20 -4.60 11.11
CA LEU A 11 -19.87 -4.23 9.73
C LEU A 11 -20.46 -2.87 9.34
N GLU A 12 -21.66 -2.55 9.81
CA GLU A 12 -22.28 -1.24 9.61
C GLU A 12 -21.45 -0.14 10.28
N LYS A 13 -21.05 -0.35 11.54
CA LYS A 13 -20.13 0.55 12.24
C LYS A 13 -18.81 0.70 11.54
N LEU A 14 -18.19 -0.40 11.12
CA LEU A 14 -16.92 -0.37 10.39
C LEU A 14 -17.03 0.48 9.11
N ASN A 15 -18.17 0.39 8.41
CA ASN A 15 -18.40 1.16 7.19
C ASN A 15 -18.66 2.65 7.45
N THR A 16 -19.22 3.00 8.61
CA THR A 16 -19.52 4.40 8.98
C THR A 16 -18.35 5.09 9.69
N GLU A 17 -17.68 4.37 10.59
CA GLU A 17 -16.64 4.89 11.48
C GLU A 17 -15.23 4.67 10.92
N GLY A 18 -15.05 3.77 9.94
CA GLY A 18 -13.76 3.49 9.29
C GLY A 18 -12.85 2.55 10.09
N GLU A 19 -13.14 2.33 11.37
CA GLU A 19 -12.48 1.34 12.23
C GLU A 19 -13.42 0.91 13.35
N VAL A 20 -13.14 -0.23 13.99
CA VAL A 20 -13.85 -0.65 15.20
C VAL A 20 -12.89 -1.23 16.24
N LEU A 21 -13.10 -0.84 17.51
CA LEU A 21 -12.31 -1.34 18.63
C LEU A 21 -13.09 -2.39 19.42
N SER A 22 -12.43 -3.52 19.74
CA SER A 22 -13.04 -4.64 20.45
C SER A 22 -13.58 -4.21 21.82
N LYS A 23 -12.84 -3.35 22.52
CA LYS A 23 -13.22 -2.79 23.83
C LYS A 23 -14.43 -1.86 23.74
N THR A 24 -14.52 -1.03 22.70
CA THR A 24 -15.66 -0.12 22.51
C THR A 24 -16.93 -0.91 22.18
N LEU A 25 -16.82 -1.86 21.25
CA LEU A 25 -17.94 -2.72 20.87
C LEU A 25 -18.42 -3.63 22.02
N SER A 26 -17.53 -4.08 22.90
CA SER A 26 -17.90 -4.93 24.04
C SER A 26 -18.77 -4.17 25.04
N ILE A 27 -18.42 -2.92 25.33
CA ILE A 27 -19.21 -2.01 26.18
C ILE A 27 -20.56 -1.72 25.52
N GLU A 28 -20.54 -1.34 24.24
CA GLU A 28 -21.75 -0.96 23.51
C GLU A 28 -22.76 -2.12 23.37
N PHE A 29 -22.27 -3.32 23.03
CA PHE A 29 -23.13 -4.50 22.84
C PHE A 29 -23.37 -5.28 24.13
N GLN A 30 -22.79 -4.86 25.26
CA GLN A 30 -22.90 -5.51 26.56
C GLN A 30 -22.52 -7.00 26.51
N VAL A 31 -21.39 -7.30 25.85
CA VAL A 31 -20.82 -8.66 25.76
C VAL A 31 -19.35 -8.65 26.18
N SER A 32 -18.75 -9.82 26.42
CA SER A 32 -17.31 -9.88 26.70
C SER A 32 -16.49 -9.46 25.48
N GLU A 33 -15.31 -8.88 25.72
CA GLU A 33 -14.39 -8.55 24.63
C GLU A 33 -13.95 -9.82 23.86
N ASP A 34 -13.85 -10.97 24.53
CA ASP A 34 -13.59 -12.27 23.89
C ASP A 34 -14.68 -12.63 22.85
N THR A 35 -15.95 -12.34 23.15
CA THR A 35 -17.06 -12.54 22.21
C THR A 35 -16.87 -11.67 20.96
N ILE A 36 -16.53 -10.39 21.13
CA ILE A 36 -16.25 -9.49 20.01
C ILE A 36 -15.05 -9.97 19.20
N ARG A 37 -13.95 -10.33 19.85
CA ARG A 37 -12.75 -10.84 19.17
C ARG A 37 -13.04 -12.11 18.37
N ARG A 38 -13.92 -12.98 18.85
CA ARG A 38 -14.40 -14.16 18.11
C ARG A 38 -15.21 -13.75 16.88
N ASP A 39 -16.15 -12.83 17.02
CA ASP A 39 -16.93 -12.36 15.87
C ASP A 39 -16.06 -11.69 14.81
N LEU A 40 -15.12 -10.85 15.22
CA LEU A 40 -14.14 -10.23 14.33
C LEU A 40 -13.27 -11.29 13.64
N ARG A 41 -12.88 -12.37 14.34
CA ARG A 41 -12.13 -13.48 13.75
C ARG A 41 -12.94 -14.19 12.67
N GLU A 42 -14.21 -14.46 12.92
CA GLU A 42 -15.09 -15.12 11.95
C GLU A 42 -15.32 -14.20 10.74
N LEU A 43 -15.61 -12.91 10.95
CA LEU A 43 -15.76 -11.92 9.87
C LEU A 43 -14.48 -11.74 9.04
N ALA A 44 -13.30 -11.79 9.68
CA ALA A 44 -12.03 -11.74 8.98
C ALA A 44 -11.79 -12.99 8.12
N ALA A 45 -12.14 -14.17 8.63
CA ALA A 45 -12.05 -15.41 7.87
C ALA A 45 -12.99 -15.40 6.64
N GLU A 46 -14.09 -14.68 6.73
CA GLU A 46 -15.02 -14.41 5.62
C GLU A 46 -14.53 -13.27 4.68
N GLY A 47 -13.37 -12.66 4.95
CA GLY A 47 -12.81 -11.55 4.15
C GLY A 47 -13.57 -10.22 4.27
N ARG A 48 -14.47 -10.10 5.26
CA ARG A 48 -15.35 -8.94 5.44
C ARG A 48 -14.67 -7.73 6.09
N LEU A 49 -13.57 -7.98 6.80
CA LEU A 49 -12.75 -6.98 7.49
C LEU A 49 -11.32 -7.50 7.65
N GLN A 50 -10.39 -6.62 7.99
CA GLN A 50 -9.04 -6.97 8.39
C GLN A 50 -8.89 -6.78 9.89
N ARG A 51 -8.44 -7.81 10.60
CA ARG A 51 -8.12 -7.69 12.02
C ARG A 51 -6.79 -6.96 12.21
N VAL A 52 -6.78 -6.09 13.22
CA VAL A 52 -5.59 -5.40 13.72
C VAL A 52 -5.49 -5.56 15.23
N HIS A 53 -4.43 -5.03 15.86
CA HIS A 53 -4.34 -5.05 17.31
C HIS A 53 -5.52 -4.31 17.93
N GLY A 54 -6.21 -4.93 18.89
CA GLY A 54 -7.35 -4.32 19.59
C GLY A 54 -8.66 -4.18 18.81
N GLY A 55 -8.70 -4.44 17.49
CA GLY A 55 -9.85 -4.08 16.67
C GLY A 55 -9.87 -4.67 15.26
N ALA A 56 -10.56 -3.97 14.36
CA ALA A 56 -10.65 -4.29 12.95
C ALA A 56 -10.74 -3.03 12.08
N LEU A 57 -10.16 -3.13 10.89
CA LEU A 57 -10.22 -2.15 9.81
C LEU A 57 -10.97 -2.73 8.62
N PRO A 58 -11.45 -1.89 7.67
CA PRO A 58 -11.90 -2.34 6.38
C PRO A 58 -10.84 -3.23 5.73
N ALA A 59 -11.27 -4.38 5.21
CA ALA A 59 -10.40 -5.22 4.40
C ALA A 59 -10.01 -4.43 3.15
N SER A 60 -8.70 -4.36 2.87
CA SER A 60 -8.25 -3.69 1.65
C SER A 60 -8.81 -4.39 0.41
N LYS A 61 -9.55 -3.64 -0.40
CA LYS A 61 -9.98 -4.08 -1.73
C LYS A 61 -8.79 -4.28 -2.67
N ALA A 62 -7.61 -3.77 -2.31
CA ALA A 62 -6.37 -3.89 -3.07
C ALA A 62 -5.63 -5.23 -2.84
N VAL A 63 -6.25 -6.22 -2.16
CA VAL A 63 -5.76 -7.61 -2.11
C VAL A 63 -6.38 -8.49 -3.23
N SER A 64 -7.33 -7.95 -4.00
CA SER A 64 -7.87 -8.58 -5.22
C SER A 64 -6.79 -8.82 -6.27
N SER A 65 -7.03 -9.65 -7.29
CA SER A 65 -6.01 -9.97 -8.32
C SER A 65 -5.50 -8.72 -9.04
N PHE A 66 -4.29 -8.78 -9.61
CA PHE A 66 -3.72 -7.65 -10.38
C PHE A 66 -4.69 -7.11 -11.45
N ALA A 67 -5.39 -8.00 -12.17
CA ALA A 67 -6.36 -7.63 -13.21
C ALA A 67 -7.58 -6.88 -12.65
N GLU A 68 -8.10 -7.29 -11.49
CA GLU A 68 -9.19 -6.56 -10.84
C GLU A 68 -8.71 -5.19 -10.35
N ARG A 69 -7.50 -5.13 -9.76
CA ARG A 69 -6.90 -3.89 -9.28
C ARG A 69 -6.54 -2.90 -10.39
N SER A 70 -6.38 -3.35 -11.64
CA SER A 70 -6.08 -2.44 -12.76
C SER A 70 -7.30 -1.65 -13.21
N HIS A 71 -8.51 -2.10 -12.85
CA HIS A 71 -9.76 -1.41 -13.18
C HIS A 71 -10.33 -0.59 -12.01
N LEU A 72 -9.94 -0.90 -10.77
CA LEU A 72 -10.38 -0.16 -9.59
C LEU A 72 -9.72 1.22 -9.51
N GLY A 73 -10.51 2.30 -9.36
CA GLY A 73 -9.98 3.63 -9.01
C GLY A 73 -8.95 4.19 -9.99
N ILE A 74 -9.07 3.88 -11.30
CA ILE A 74 -8.09 4.28 -12.32
C ILE A 74 -7.81 5.79 -12.29
N ASP A 75 -8.86 6.62 -12.22
CA ASP A 75 -8.68 8.08 -12.30
C ASP A 75 -7.92 8.64 -11.10
N ALA A 76 -8.20 8.14 -9.90
CA ALA A 76 -7.45 8.50 -8.70
C ALA A 76 -5.99 8.03 -8.79
N LYS A 77 -5.76 6.81 -9.30
CA LYS A 77 -4.39 6.29 -9.53
C LYS A 77 -3.62 7.16 -10.51
N LYS A 78 -4.25 7.62 -11.58
CA LYS A 78 -3.63 8.53 -12.56
C LYS A 78 -3.27 9.88 -11.95
N ARG A 79 -4.14 10.48 -11.14
CA ARG A 79 -3.86 11.75 -10.47
C ARG A 79 -2.68 11.65 -9.52
N VAL A 80 -2.70 10.69 -8.59
CA VAL A 80 -1.56 10.48 -7.68
C VAL A 80 -0.28 10.09 -8.42
N ALA A 81 -0.40 9.34 -9.53
CA ALA A 81 0.73 9.01 -10.42
C ALA A 81 1.34 10.26 -11.07
N GLN A 82 0.53 11.13 -11.66
CA GLN A 82 0.99 12.39 -12.25
C GLN A 82 1.77 13.22 -11.24
N LYS A 83 1.23 13.34 -10.02
CA LYS A 83 1.93 14.06 -8.96
C LYS A 83 3.22 13.36 -8.51
N GLY A 84 3.22 12.03 -8.50
CA GLY A 84 4.41 11.23 -8.20
C GLY A 84 5.53 11.41 -9.22
N VAL A 85 5.21 11.57 -10.51
CA VAL A 85 6.20 11.83 -11.58
C VAL A 85 6.98 13.11 -11.31
N GLU A 86 6.33 14.16 -10.77
CA GLU A 86 6.98 15.44 -10.46
C GLU A 86 8.06 15.33 -9.37
N LEU A 87 8.07 14.23 -8.60
CA LEU A 87 9.09 13.97 -7.58
C LEU A 87 10.39 13.41 -8.18
N ILE A 88 10.35 12.90 -9.41
CA ILE A 88 11.51 12.29 -10.06
C ILE A 88 12.34 13.37 -10.74
N SER A 89 13.59 13.48 -10.32
CA SER A 89 14.57 14.37 -10.93
C SER A 89 15.47 13.63 -11.94
N PRO A 90 15.91 14.31 -13.02
CA PRO A 90 16.85 13.72 -13.96
C PRO A 90 18.14 13.23 -13.28
N GLY A 91 18.63 12.06 -13.70
CA GLY A 91 19.87 11.45 -13.21
C GLY A 91 19.72 10.61 -11.94
N GLN A 92 18.53 10.56 -11.33
CA GLN A 92 18.30 9.75 -10.12
C GLN A 92 18.30 8.25 -10.40
N VAL A 93 18.57 7.46 -9.36
CA VAL A 93 18.23 6.04 -9.28
C VAL A 93 16.90 5.91 -8.54
N VAL A 94 15.88 5.41 -9.23
CA VAL A 94 14.51 5.31 -8.73
C VAL A 94 14.09 3.85 -8.68
N MET A 95 13.80 3.37 -7.48
CA MET A 95 13.15 2.08 -7.27
C MET A 95 11.64 2.21 -7.51
N ILE A 96 11.08 1.31 -8.30
CA ILE A 96 9.64 1.28 -8.63
C ILE A 96 9.09 -0.10 -8.30
N ASP A 97 8.17 -0.15 -7.33
CA ASP A 97 7.46 -1.37 -6.94
C ASP A 97 6.52 -1.86 -8.04
N GLY A 98 6.13 -3.13 -7.97
CA GLY A 98 5.02 -3.64 -8.76
C GLY A 98 3.68 -3.13 -8.24
N GLY A 99 2.72 -2.99 -9.15
CA GLY A 99 1.37 -2.60 -8.79
C GLY A 99 0.69 -1.77 -9.87
N THR A 100 -0.61 -1.59 -9.70
CA THR A 100 -1.41 -0.88 -10.70
C THR A 100 -1.26 0.63 -10.59
N THR A 101 -1.01 1.17 -9.39
CA THR A 101 -0.69 2.60 -9.22
C THR A 101 0.69 2.96 -9.77
N THR A 102 1.72 2.14 -9.54
CA THR A 102 3.06 2.36 -10.10
C THR A 102 3.11 2.12 -11.60
N THR A 103 2.21 1.27 -12.13
CA THR A 103 2.00 1.16 -13.59
C THR A 103 1.48 2.49 -14.17
N GLU A 104 0.53 3.16 -13.51
CA GLU A 104 0.09 4.49 -13.93
C GLU A 104 1.20 5.54 -13.78
N LEU A 105 2.05 5.46 -12.75
CA LEU A 105 3.24 6.32 -12.60
C LEU A 105 4.13 6.24 -13.85
N VAL A 106 4.49 5.02 -14.28
CA VAL A 106 5.31 4.82 -15.47
C VAL A 106 4.65 5.37 -16.72
N ARG A 107 3.34 5.14 -16.90
CA ARG A 107 2.57 5.67 -18.04
C ARG A 107 2.52 7.19 -18.11
N CYS A 108 2.70 7.87 -16.98
CA CYS A 108 2.71 9.32 -16.90
C CYS A 108 4.11 9.94 -17.07
N LEU A 109 5.18 9.14 -17.15
CA LEU A 109 6.54 9.65 -17.28
C LEU A 109 6.73 10.43 -18.60
N PRO A 110 7.39 11.59 -18.58
CA PRO A 110 7.84 12.25 -19.80
C PRO A 110 8.81 11.37 -20.57
N THR A 111 8.75 11.40 -21.90
CA THR A 111 9.62 10.58 -22.76
C THR A 111 11.07 11.08 -22.79
N ASP A 112 11.31 12.32 -22.38
CA ASP A 112 12.63 12.96 -22.33
C ASP A 112 13.31 12.92 -20.95
N LEU A 113 12.60 12.46 -19.91
CA LEU A 113 13.13 12.27 -18.57
C LEU A 113 14.15 11.14 -18.55
N SER A 114 15.35 11.42 -18.05
CA SER A 114 16.45 10.45 -17.97
C SER A 114 16.77 10.11 -16.52
N PHE A 115 16.70 8.83 -16.17
CA PHE A 115 17.00 8.32 -14.83
C PHE A 115 17.27 6.80 -14.92
N THR A 116 17.68 6.16 -13.83
CA THR A 116 17.79 4.70 -13.75
C THR A 116 16.62 4.15 -12.96
N ALA A 117 15.80 3.31 -13.58
CA ALA A 117 14.72 2.59 -12.92
C ALA A 117 15.19 1.23 -12.41
N VAL A 118 15.01 0.96 -11.12
CA VAL A 118 15.21 -0.35 -10.52
C VAL A 118 13.85 -0.92 -10.18
N THR A 119 13.51 -2.10 -10.70
CA THR A 119 12.22 -2.73 -10.37
C THR A 119 12.37 -4.22 -10.21
N HIS A 120 11.48 -4.82 -9.42
CA HIS A 120 11.31 -6.27 -9.32
C HIS A 120 10.02 -6.73 -10.04
N SER A 121 9.35 -5.82 -10.77
CA SER A 121 8.16 -6.15 -11.55
C SER A 121 8.50 -6.26 -13.03
N PRO A 122 8.32 -7.44 -13.65
CA PRO A 122 8.42 -7.58 -15.10
C PRO A 122 7.45 -6.66 -15.86
N GLY A 123 6.27 -6.37 -15.29
CA GLY A 123 5.28 -5.48 -15.90
C GLY A 123 5.76 -4.03 -15.96
N ILE A 124 6.39 -3.55 -14.88
CA ILE A 124 7.00 -2.21 -14.84
C ILE A 124 8.18 -2.13 -15.81
N ALA A 125 9.06 -3.13 -15.81
CA ALA A 125 10.20 -3.16 -16.73
C ALA A 125 9.74 -3.13 -18.19
N LEU A 126 8.69 -3.88 -18.54
CA LEU A 126 8.13 -3.87 -19.88
C LEU A 126 7.51 -2.51 -20.25
N ALA A 127 6.80 -1.86 -19.32
CA ALA A 127 6.22 -0.55 -19.56
C ALA A 127 7.28 0.55 -19.78
N LEU A 128 8.48 0.36 -19.25
CA LEU A 128 9.60 1.30 -19.43
C LEU A 128 10.36 1.12 -20.75
N VAL A 129 10.09 0.07 -21.55
CA VAL A 129 10.76 -0.16 -22.85
C VAL A 129 10.57 1.02 -23.81
N ASP A 130 9.41 1.68 -23.75
CA ASP A 130 9.09 2.83 -24.59
C ASP A 130 9.69 4.16 -24.09
N HIS A 131 10.49 4.14 -23.00
CA HIS A 131 11.17 5.30 -22.42
C HIS A 131 12.68 5.21 -22.67
N PRO A 132 13.19 5.65 -23.84
CA PRO A 132 14.56 5.36 -24.30
C PRO A 132 15.67 6.01 -23.47
N ARG A 133 15.34 6.94 -22.57
CA ARG A 133 16.28 7.62 -21.68
C ARG A 133 16.31 7.05 -20.27
N VAL A 134 15.51 6.02 -20.00
CA VAL A 134 15.45 5.32 -18.73
C VAL A 134 16.25 4.03 -18.83
N GLU A 135 17.34 3.93 -18.06
CA GLU A 135 18.05 2.67 -17.89
C GLU A 135 17.25 1.76 -16.97
N VAL A 136 17.00 0.51 -17.33
CA VAL A 136 16.13 -0.40 -16.56
C VAL A 136 16.91 -1.57 -15.98
N ILE A 137 16.97 -1.64 -14.64
CA ILE A 137 17.52 -2.75 -13.88
C ILE A 137 16.36 -3.59 -13.33
N LEU A 138 16.16 -4.78 -13.89
CA LEU A 138 15.16 -5.74 -13.43
C LEU A 138 15.77 -6.72 -12.41
N ILE A 139 15.31 -6.65 -11.17
CA ILE A 139 15.65 -7.58 -10.09
C ILE A 139 14.95 -8.92 -10.33
N GLY A 140 15.75 -9.98 -10.46
CA GLY A 140 15.27 -11.35 -10.64
C GLY A 140 14.83 -12.01 -9.32
N GLY A 141 14.25 -13.20 -9.43
CA GLY A 141 13.79 -13.97 -8.27
C GLY A 141 12.66 -14.92 -8.65
N ARG A 142 11.95 -15.45 -7.64
CA ARG A 142 10.77 -16.27 -7.88
C ARG A 142 9.60 -15.37 -8.26
N LEU A 143 8.98 -15.63 -9.42
CA LEU A 143 7.79 -14.88 -9.82
C LEU A 143 6.61 -15.18 -8.88
N PHE A 144 6.14 -14.14 -8.20
CA PHE A 144 4.86 -14.11 -7.52
C PHE A 144 3.77 -13.62 -8.48
N ARG A 145 2.97 -14.58 -8.96
CA ARG A 145 1.99 -14.37 -10.04
C ARG A 145 0.88 -13.39 -9.69
N HIS A 146 0.48 -13.35 -8.42
CA HIS A 146 -0.66 -12.54 -7.98
C HIS A 146 -0.42 -11.03 -8.17
N SER A 147 0.81 -10.57 -7.91
CA SER A 147 1.20 -9.16 -8.11
C SER A 147 2.11 -8.93 -9.33
N ILE A 148 2.52 -9.98 -10.03
CA ILE A 148 3.43 -9.92 -11.19
C ILE A 148 4.75 -9.25 -10.78
N VAL A 149 5.37 -9.81 -9.74
CA VAL A 149 6.61 -9.33 -9.12
C VAL A 149 7.55 -10.49 -8.80
N THR A 150 8.85 -10.25 -8.71
CA THR A 150 9.84 -11.25 -8.27
C THR A 150 10.11 -11.12 -6.78
N VAL A 151 10.14 -12.24 -6.07
CA VAL A 151 10.36 -12.29 -4.61
C VAL A 151 11.39 -13.37 -4.24
N GLY A 152 11.72 -13.46 -2.96
CA GLY A 152 12.65 -14.44 -2.40
C GLY A 152 14.10 -13.96 -2.28
N ALA A 153 14.96 -14.84 -1.76
CA ALA A 153 16.34 -14.50 -1.37
C ALA A 153 17.16 -13.86 -2.50
N ALA A 154 17.10 -14.40 -3.72
CA ALA A 154 17.82 -13.83 -4.86
C ALA A 154 17.40 -12.39 -5.18
N ALA A 155 16.13 -12.05 -4.99
CA ALA A 155 15.65 -10.68 -5.17
C ALA A 155 16.20 -9.76 -4.08
N ILE A 156 16.17 -10.22 -2.82
CA ILE A 156 16.74 -9.48 -1.68
C ILE A 156 18.24 -9.21 -1.89
N GLU A 157 19.03 -10.22 -2.27
CA GLU A 157 20.47 -10.06 -2.55
C GLU A 157 20.75 -9.05 -3.66
N GLY A 158 19.89 -8.99 -4.68
CA GLY A 158 19.97 -7.98 -5.74
C GLY A 158 19.69 -6.58 -5.21
N ILE A 159 18.68 -6.43 -4.36
CA ILE A 159 18.27 -5.15 -3.75
C ILE A 159 19.36 -4.61 -2.81
N GLU A 160 20.00 -5.47 -2.03
CA GLU A 160 20.99 -5.08 -1.01
C GLU A 160 22.22 -4.34 -1.56
N ARG A 161 22.49 -4.46 -2.87
CA ARG A 161 23.65 -3.86 -3.54
C ARG A 161 23.36 -2.50 -4.17
N ILE A 162 22.17 -1.95 -3.92
CA ILE A 162 21.69 -0.73 -4.56
C ILE A 162 21.53 0.35 -3.51
N HIS A 163 21.87 1.58 -3.88
CA HIS A 163 21.48 2.79 -3.17
C HIS A 163 20.68 3.65 -4.15
N ALA A 164 19.40 3.84 -3.86
CA ALA A 164 18.50 4.63 -4.68
C ALA A 164 18.18 5.98 -4.02
N ASP A 165 17.87 6.98 -4.83
CA ASP A 165 17.39 8.26 -4.36
C ASP A 165 15.93 8.16 -3.90
N LEU A 166 15.10 7.48 -4.70
CA LEU A 166 13.66 7.35 -4.45
C LEU A 166 13.20 5.89 -4.53
N PHE A 167 12.23 5.53 -3.70
CA PHE A 167 11.45 4.31 -3.84
C PHE A 167 9.95 4.60 -3.85
N PHE A 168 9.29 4.32 -4.98
CA PHE A 168 7.83 4.32 -5.07
C PHE A 168 7.28 2.98 -4.59
N MET A 169 6.91 2.92 -3.31
CA MET A 169 6.38 1.71 -2.67
C MET A 169 4.90 1.51 -2.99
N GLY A 170 4.57 0.29 -3.42
CA GLY A 170 3.19 -0.15 -3.54
C GLY A 170 2.68 -0.71 -2.20
N VAL A 171 1.57 -0.18 -1.70
CA VAL A 171 0.86 -0.72 -0.52
C VAL A 171 -0.55 -1.15 -0.89
N THR A 172 -1.12 -2.07 -0.12
CA THR A 172 -2.55 -2.40 -0.20
C THR A 172 -3.35 -1.67 0.87
N GLY A 173 -2.74 -1.29 2.00
CA GLY A 173 -3.39 -0.48 3.03
C GLY A 173 -2.43 0.46 3.74
N ILE A 174 -2.94 1.63 4.12
CA ILE A 174 -2.26 2.63 4.94
C ILE A 174 -3.20 3.11 6.06
N HIS A 175 -2.73 2.98 7.30
CA HIS A 175 -3.46 3.42 8.48
C HIS A 175 -2.50 4.10 9.48
N PRO A 176 -2.88 5.21 10.14
CA PRO A 176 -2.02 5.87 11.12
C PRO A 176 -1.47 4.95 12.20
N GLU A 177 -2.29 4.04 12.71
CA GLU A 177 -1.86 3.12 13.77
C GLU A 177 -1.40 1.74 13.27
N ALA A 178 -2.02 1.23 12.19
CA ALA A 178 -1.71 -0.12 11.71
C ALA A 178 -0.53 -0.12 10.71
N GLY A 179 -0.05 1.06 10.31
CA GLY A 179 1.08 1.24 9.42
C GLY A 179 0.77 0.92 7.97
N LEU A 180 1.84 0.56 7.25
CA LEU A 180 1.84 0.20 5.84
C LEU A 180 1.69 -1.32 5.73
N THR A 181 0.69 -1.78 4.99
CA THR A 181 0.38 -3.22 4.90
C THR A 181 0.28 -3.71 3.45
N THR A 182 0.54 -5.02 3.28
CA THR A 182 0.40 -5.75 2.02
C THR A 182 -0.25 -7.12 2.24
N GLY A 183 -0.69 -7.74 1.14
CA GLY A 183 -1.39 -9.02 1.12
C GLY A 183 -0.51 -10.27 1.25
N ASP A 184 0.81 -10.15 1.06
CA ASP A 184 1.74 -11.28 1.05
C ASP A 184 3.00 -11.02 1.91
N TYR A 185 3.46 -12.05 2.62
CA TYR A 185 4.61 -11.96 3.52
C TYR A 185 5.93 -11.67 2.80
N GLU A 186 6.16 -12.32 1.65
CA GLU A 186 7.39 -12.10 0.87
C GLU A 186 7.39 -10.72 0.23
N GLU A 187 6.23 -10.22 -0.24
CA GLU A 187 6.09 -8.84 -0.69
C GLU A 187 6.43 -7.83 0.43
N ALA A 188 6.00 -8.08 1.68
CA ALA A 188 6.36 -7.22 2.80
C ALA A 188 7.88 -7.20 3.06
N CYS A 189 8.56 -8.35 2.91
CA CYS A 189 10.02 -8.44 3.01
C CYS A 189 10.72 -7.64 1.91
N ILE A 190 10.26 -7.76 0.66
CA ILE A 190 10.84 -7.05 -0.49
C ILE A 190 10.69 -5.53 -0.33
N LYS A 191 9.50 -5.07 0.08
CA LYS A 191 9.22 -3.63 0.29
C LYS A 191 10.10 -3.04 1.40
N ARG A 192 10.31 -3.78 2.49
CA ARG A 192 11.26 -3.38 3.54
C ARG A 192 12.69 -3.31 3.02
N ALA A 193 13.12 -4.28 2.23
CA ALA A 193 14.46 -4.29 1.65
C ALA A 193 14.70 -3.09 0.72
N PHE A 194 13.73 -2.77 -0.14
CA PHE A 194 13.80 -1.58 -1.00
C PHE A 194 13.83 -0.29 -0.18
N SER A 195 12.92 -0.15 0.79
CA SER A 195 12.87 1.05 1.64
C SER A 195 14.17 1.27 2.42
N GLY A 196 14.78 0.20 2.95
CA GLY A 196 16.10 0.29 3.62
C GLY A 196 17.28 0.63 2.69
N ARG A 197 17.06 0.70 1.38
CA ARG A 197 18.06 1.00 0.35
C ARG A 197 17.75 2.26 -0.46
N ALA A 198 16.67 2.97 -0.12
CA ALA A 198 16.31 4.24 -0.72
C ALA A 198 16.52 5.40 0.27
N ALA A 199 16.97 6.55 -0.23
CA ALA A 199 17.08 7.76 0.58
C ALA A 199 15.70 8.31 0.99
N GLU A 200 14.73 8.25 0.06
CA GLU A 200 13.34 8.59 0.34
C GLU A 200 12.38 7.52 -0.18
N THR A 201 11.43 7.12 0.66
CA THR A 201 10.33 6.22 0.27
C THR A 201 9.04 7.01 0.12
N VAL A 202 8.39 6.86 -1.03
CA VAL A 202 7.16 7.53 -1.43
C VAL A 202 6.04 6.51 -1.62
N VAL A 203 4.85 6.80 -1.10
CA VAL A 203 3.64 6.01 -1.37
C VAL A 203 2.64 6.82 -2.18
N LEU A 204 2.15 6.24 -3.27
CA LEU A 204 1.03 6.77 -4.05
C LEU A 204 -0.27 6.10 -3.58
N ALA A 205 -1.04 6.81 -2.77
CA ALA A 205 -2.21 6.27 -2.09
C ALA A 205 -3.51 6.70 -2.80
N SER A 206 -4.11 5.74 -3.52
CA SER A 206 -5.49 5.87 -3.98
C SER A 206 -6.48 5.70 -2.81
N PRO A 207 -7.67 6.31 -2.87
CA PRO A 207 -8.61 6.35 -1.74
C PRO A 207 -8.94 4.98 -1.15
N GLU A 208 -9.04 3.94 -1.96
CA GLU A 208 -9.36 2.59 -1.49
C GLU A 208 -8.27 1.94 -0.62
N LYS A 209 -7.09 2.55 -0.51
CA LYS A 209 -6.00 2.09 0.36
C LYS A 209 -5.99 2.81 1.71
N ILE A 210 -6.62 3.99 1.79
CA ILE A 210 -6.63 4.86 2.98
C ILE A 210 -7.56 4.27 4.04
N ASN A 211 -7.10 4.24 5.29
CA ASN A 211 -7.81 3.62 6.42
C ASN A 211 -8.23 2.17 6.16
N THR A 212 -7.37 1.43 5.46
CA THR A 212 -7.55 0.00 5.26
C THR A 212 -6.29 -0.74 5.68
N ALA A 213 -6.42 -2.05 5.89
CA ALA A 213 -5.26 -2.88 6.17
C ALA A 213 -5.30 -4.21 5.40
N SER A 214 -4.15 -4.84 5.36
CA SER A 214 -3.93 -6.20 4.88
C SER A 214 -3.13 -7.02 5.91
N PRO A 215 -3.07 -8.35 5.77
CA PRO A 215 -2.56 -9.22 6.82
C PRO A 215 -1.10 -9.01 7.22
N PHE A 216 -0.26 -8.51 6.32
CA PHE A 216 1.18 -8.41 6.54
C PHE A 216 1.64 -6.96 6.66
N LEU A 217 2.28 -6.65 7.79
CA LEU A 217 2.91 -5.37 8.05
C LEU A 217 4.20 -5.25 7.24
N ILE A 218 4.31 -4.17 6.45
CA ILE A 218 5.55 -3.73 5.84
C ILE A 218 6.36 -2.96 6.88
N GLY A 219 5.74 -2.00 7.55
CA GLY A 219 6.34 -1.21 8.63
C GLY A 219 5.39 -0.14 9.14
N GLU A 220 5.84 0.59 10.16
CA GLU A 220 5.15 1.79 10.66
C GLU A 220 5.15 2.89 9.60
N LEU A 221 4.35 3.95 9.80
CA LEU A 221 4.33 5.08 8.85
C LEU A 221 5.68 5.80 8.74
N SER A 222 6.50 5.75 9.80
CA SER A 222 7.86 6.29 9.80
C SER A 222 8.80 5.66 8.77
N LEU A 223 8.41 4.52 8.17
CA LEU A 223 9.13 3.90 7.07
C LEU A 223 9.04 4.72 5.77
N ILE A 224 8.06 5.62 5.64
CA ILE A 224 7.89 6.47 4.44
C ILE A 224 8.18 7.93 4.76
N ASN A 225 8.70 8.64 3.76
CA ASN A 225 8.97 10.06 3.86
C ASN A 225 7.79 10.89 3.33
N THR A 226 7.16 10.39 2.27
CA THR A 226 6.11 11.11 1.55
C THR A 226 4.95 10.18 1.19
N VAL A 227 3.72 10.68 1.35
CA VAL A 227 2.54 10.07 0.76
C VAL A 227 1.84 11.07 -0.17
N VAL A 228 1.55 10.62 -1.39
CA VAL A 228 0.77 11.37 -2.36
C VAL A 228 -0.68 10.87 -2.29
N VAL A 229 -1.61 11.79 -2.10
CA VAL A 229 -3.04 11.51 -1.91
C VAL A 229 -3.92 12.40 -2.77
N GLU A 230 -5.19 12.02 -2.93
CA GLU A 230 -6.18 12.85 -3.61
C GLU A 230 -6.47 14.16 -2.81
N PRO A 231 -6.84 15.27 -3.48
CA PRO A 231 -7.13 16.54 -2.83
C PRO A 231 -8.18 16.49 -1.72
N ASP A 232 -9.19 15.64 -1.89
CA ASP A 232 -10.37 15.45 -1.03
C ASP A 232 -10.16 14.42 0.09
N THR A 233 -8.94 13.92 0.26
CA THR A 233 -8.58 13.05 1.38
C THR A 233 -8.90 13.70 2.72
N ASP A 234 -9.51 12.93 3.63
CA ASP A 234 -9.95 13.40 4.96
C ASP A 234 -8.81 14.12 5.71
N SER A 235 -9.08 15.38 6.08
CA SER A 235 -8.18 16.22 6.88
C SER A 235 -7.67 15.55 8.16
N ARG A 236 -8.51 14.77 8.86
CA ARG A 236 -8.10 14.10 10.10
C ARG A 236 -7.05 13.04 9.84
N TRP A 237 -7.21 12.31 8.74
CA TRP A 237 -6.22 11.33 8.31
C TRP A 237 -4.91 12.01 7.92
N VAL A 238 -4.99 13.11 7.15
CA VAL A 238 -3.81 13.91 6.76
C VAL A 238 -3.07 14.42 7.99
N GLU A 239 -3.78 15.01 8.96
CA GLU A 239 -3.20 15.50 10.20
C GLU A 239 -2.53 14.38 11.01
N ALA A 240 -3.15 13.20 11.10
CA ALA A 240 -2.58 12.06 11.79
C ALA A 240 -1.28 11.56 11.14
N VAL A 241 -1.21 11.56 9.80
CA VAL A 241 -0.03 11.16 9.04
C VAL A 241 1.09 12.19 9.16
N VAL A 242 0.77 13.48 9.03
CA VAL A 242 1.73 14.58 9.23
C VAL A 242 2.27 14.60 10.66
N GLY A 243 1.41 14.30 11.65
CA GLY A 243 1.80 14.18 13.06
C GLY A 243 2.85 13.10 13.33
N GLN A 244 3.02 12.13 12.43
CA GLN A 244 4.06 11.10 12.48
C GLN A 244 5.32 11.44 11.69
N GLY A 245 5.42 12.67 11.18
CA GLY A 245 6.60 13.15 10.43
C GLY A 245 6.60 12.79 8.94
N VAL A 246 5.49 12.28 8.40
CA VAL A 246 5.35 11.98 6.98
C VAL A 246 4.83 13.20 6.23
N SER A 247 5.49 13.57 5.13
CA SER A 247 5.03 14.62 4.23
C SER A 247 3.80 14.16 3.44
N VAL A 248 2.75 14.98 3.41
CA VAL A 248 1.55 14.70 2.61
C VAL A 248 1.48 15.66 1.44
N VAL A 249 1.50 15.10 0.22
CA VAL A 249 1.37 15.85 -1.03
C VAL A 249 0.00 15.57 -1.64
N LYS A 250 -0.73 16.63 -1.98
CA LYS A 250 -2.02 16.52 -2.69
C LYS A 250 -1.78 16.53 -4.20
N ALA A 251 -2.44 15.60 -4.90
CA ALA A 251 -2.39 15.44 -6.36
C ALA A 251 -3.08 16.57 -7.11
#